data_AF-A0A3P6ERU2-F1
#
_entry.id   AF-A0A3P6ERU2-F1
#
_cell.length_a   1.000
_cell.length_b   1.000
_cell.length_c   1.000
_cell.angle_alpha   90.00
_cell.angle_beta   90.00
_cell.angle_gamma   90.00
#
_symmetry.space_group_name_H-M   'P 1'
#
loop_
_entity.id
_entity.type
_entity.pdbx_description
1 polymer ?
#
loop_
_entity_poly.entity_id
_entity_poly.type
_entity_poly.pdbx_seq_one_letter_code
_entity_poly.pdbx_strand_id
1 'polypeptide(L)'
;SWIWRSICKLRPLARPMVVCEVGSGITASFWQDNWTSLGPLIDLVGERGPQVTGLSIDAVVADALTAEGWWLDRSRSRSPIISLLKECLPNAHEIMSSEVDDTYVWYPEPGRGTCTFSARDTWRALHPYPVEVV
;
A
#
# COMPACT_ATOMS: atom_id res chain seq x y z
N SER A 1 18.13 -16.36 15.29
CA SER A 1 17.62 -15.80 16.56
C SER A 1 16.15 -16.14 16.74
N TRP A 2 15.74 -16.62 17.93
CA TRP A 2 14.34 -16.97 18.24
C TRP A 2 13.41 -15.75 18.27
N ILE A 3 13.92 -14.61 18.76
CA ILE A 3 13.20 -13.33 18.80
C ILE A 3 12.77 -12.87 17.40
N TRP A 4 13.66 -12.96 16.41
CA TRP A 4 13.33 -12.56 15.04
C TRP A 4 12.18 -13.37 14.43
N ARG A 5 12.15 -14.69 14.70
CA ARG A 5 11.04 -15.56 14.27
C ARG A 5 9.73 -15.14 14.93
N SER A 6 9.75 -14.80 16.21
CA SER A 6 8.57 -14.31 16.93
C SER A 6 8.06 -12.98 16.37
N ILE A 7 8.96 -12.03 16.08
CA ILE A 7 8.60 -10.74 15.45
C ILE A 7 7.98 -10.98 14.06
N CYS A 8 8.56 -11.88 13.25
CA CYS A 8 8.04 -12.18 11.92
C CYS A 8 6.62 -12.78 11.95
N LYS A 9 6.25 -13.50 13.01
CA LYS A 9 4.88 -14.04 13.17
C LYS A 9 3.83 -12.94 13.35
N LEU A 10 4.22 -11.73 13.78
CA LEU A 10 3.32 -10.58 13.92
C LEU A 10 3.08 -9.85 12.60
N ARG A 11 3.87 -10.14 11.56
CA ARG A 11 3.78 -9.46 10.26
C ARG A 11 2.35 -9.45 9.67
N PRO A 12 1.58 -10.54 9.68
CA PRO A 12 0.22 -10.53 9.14
C PRO A 12 -0.73 -9.61 9.92
N LEU A 13 -0.46 -9.37 11.22
CA LEU A 13 -1.25 -8.46 12.05
C LEU A 13 -0.83 -7.01 11.87
N ALA A 14 0.48 -6.77 11.70
CA ALA A 14 1.04 -5.44 11.56
C ALA A 14 0.89 -4.86 10.15
N ARG A 15 1.00 -5.69 9.09
CA ARG A 15 1.01 -5.24 7.69
C ARG A 15 -0.21 -4.39 7.32
N PRO A 16 -1.46 -4.73 7.71
CA PRO A 16 -2.62 -3.89 7.44
C PRO A 16 -2.59 -2.53 8.14
N MET A 17 -1.83 -2.42 9.24
CA MET A 17 -1.72 -1.20 10.05
C MET A 17 -0.58 -0.29 9.59
N VAL A 18 0.33 -0.77 8.75
CA VAL A 18 1.41 0.04 8.17
C VAL A 18 0.93 0.56 6.83
N VAL A 19 0.88 1.88 6.69
CA VAL A 19 0.51 2.59 5.47
C VAL A 19 1.70 3.40 4.99
N CYS A 20 1.91 3.44 3.68
CA CYS A 20 2.93 4.27 3.06
C CYS A 20 2.25 5.52 2.47
N GLU A 21 2.53 6.68 3.05
CA GLU A 21 2.21 7.97 2.47
C GLU A 21 3.25 8.29 1.40
N VAL A 22 2.84 8.17 0.14
CA VAL A 22 3.74 8.36 -1.00
C VAL A 22 4.05 9.85 -1.17
N GLY A 23 5.34 10.15 -1.15
CA GLY A 23 5.91 11.44 -1.52
C GLY A 23 6.46 11.35 -2.94
N SER A 24 7.77 11.17 -3.06
CA SER A 24 8.50 11.02 -4.33
C SER A 24 8.31 9.66 -4.99
N GLY A 25 7.82 8.65 -4.26
CA GLY A 25 7.58 7.29 -4.74
C GLY A 25 8.84 6.46 -4.98
N ILE A 26 10.02 6.96 -4.60
CA ILE A 26 11.31 6.31 -4.89
C ILE A 26 11.64 5.14 -3.95
N THR A 27 10.97 5.04 -2.80
CA THR A 27 11.16 3.97 -1.82
C THR A 27 9.92 3.12 -1.59
N ALA A 28 8.73 3.65 -1.92
CA ALA A 28 7.48 2.93 -1.83
C ALA A 28 7.41 1.82 -2.91
N SER A 29 7.27 0.57 -2.50
CA SER A 29 6.99 -0.54 -3.41
C SER A 29 5.61 -0.38 -4.04
N PHE A 30 5.56 -0.39 -5.36
CA PHE A 30 4.31 -0.26 -6.10
C PHE A 30 3.31 -1.38 -5.75
N TRP A 31 3.80 -2.61 -5.61
CA TRP A 31 2.95 -3.79 -5.43
C TRP A 31 2.71 -4.14 -3.96
N GLN A 32 3.73 -4.03 -3.11
CA GLN A 32 3.73 -4.67 -1.80
C GLN A 32 3.30 -3.74 -0.67
N ASP A 33 3.50 -2.43 -0.82
CA ASP A 33 3.18 -1.45 0.20
C ASP A 33 1.73 -1.03 0.12
N ASN A 34 1.18 -0.71 1.29
CA ASN A 34 -0.17 -0.19 1.42
C ASN A 34 -0.14 1.32 1.23
N TRP A 35 -0.04 1.77 -0.02
CA TRP A 35 0.01 3.19 -0.37
C TRP A 35 -1.25 3.70 -1.09
N THR A 36 -2.21 2.80 -1.34
CA THR A 36 -3.51 3.14 -1.90
C THR A 36 -4.59 3.00 -0.83
N SER A 37 -5.75 3.63 -1.04
CA SER A 37 -6.90 3.46 -0.14
C SER A 37 -7.47 2.04 -0.13
N LEU A 38 -7.03 1.18 -1.06
CA LEU A 38 -7.52 -0.19 -1.26
C LEU A 38 -6.57 -1.27 -0.72
N GLY A 39 -5.45 -0.87 -0.11
CA GLY A 39 -4.43 -1.82 0.35
C GLY A 39 -3.26 -1.97 -0.63
N PRO A 40 -2.38 -2.96 -0.39
CA PRO A 40 -1.35 -3.36 -1.34
C PRO A 40 -1.97 -3.85 -2.65
N LEU A 41 -1.51 -3.30 -3.78
CA LEU A 41 -2.05 -3.64 -5.09
C LEU A 41 -1.88 -5.12 -5.42
N ILE A 42 -0.80 -5.77 -4.93
CA ILE A 42 -0.58 -7.21 -5.15
C ILE A 42 -1.69 -8.09 -4.54
N ASP A 43 -2.30 -7.64 -3.44
CA ASP A 43 -3.37 -8.38 -2.78
C ASP A 43 -4.67 -8.30 -3.61
N LEU A 44 -4.83 -7.27 -4.46
CA LEU A 44 -5.97 -7.10 -5.38
C LEU A 44 -5.81 -7.88 -6.68
N VAL A 45 -4.64 -7.83 -7.30
CA VAL A 45 -4.42 -8.41 -8.65
C VAL A 45 -3.74 -9.79 -8.63
N GLY A 46 -3.19 -10.17 -7.48
CA GLY A 46 -2.41 -11.40 -7.30
C GLY A 46 -1.08 -11.41 -8.08
N GLU A 47 -0.39 -12.54 -8.04
CA GLU A 47 0.94 -12.73 -8.68
C GLU A 47 0.94 -12.50 -10.20
N ARG A 48 -0.23 -12.59 -10.84
CA ARG A 48 -0.39 -12.32 -12.27
C ARG A 48 -0.35 -10.83 -12.60
N GLY A 49 -0.58 -9.94 -11.63
CA GLY A 49 -0.57 -8.50 -11.81
C GLY A 49 0.70 -7.98 -12.50
N PRO A 50 1.88 -8.14 -11.86
CA PRO A 50 3.16 -7.74 -12.43
C PRO A 50 3.41 -8.32 -13.84
N GLN A 51 3.05 -9.59 -14.05
CA GLN A 51 3.23 -10.26 -15.34
C GLN A 51 2.36 -9.64 -16.44
N VAL A 52 1.12 -9.30 -16.12
CA VAL A 52 0.15 -8.74 -17.07
C VAL A 52 0.42 -7.27 -17.37
N THR A 53 0.92 -6.51 -16.41
CA THR A 53 1.26 -5.09 -16.59
C THR A 53 2.65 -4.88 -17.17
N GLY A 54 3.53 -5.87 -17.06
CA GLY A 54 4.94 -5.77 -17.48
C GLY A 54 5.81 -4.93 -16.53
N LEU A 55 5.30 -4.55 -15.36
CA LEU A 55 6.06 -3.84 -14.33
C LEU A 55 6.66 -4.87 -13.35
N SER A 56 7.94 -4.70 -13.00
CA SER A 56 8.65 -5.59 -12.07
C SER A 56 7.89 -5.73 -10.74
N ILE A 57 7.94 -6.91 -10.11
CA ILE A 57 7.37 -7.13 -8.77
C ILE A 57 8.09 -6.28 -7.69
N ASP A 58 9.36 -5.94 -7.96
CA ASP A 58 10.19 -5.12 -7.08
C ASP A 58 10.18 -3.63 -7.47
N ALA A 59 9.31 -3.24 -8.40
CA ALA A 59 9.20 -1.85 -8.84
C ALA A 59 8.74 -0.94 -7.69
N VAL A 60 9.31 0.25 -7.65
CA VAL A 60 8.82 1.34 -6.78
C VAL A 60 7.75 2.17 -7.51
N VAL A 61 7.02 3.01 -6.77
CA VAL A 61 5.97 3.85 -7.36
C VAL A 61 6.52 4.79 -8.42
N ALA A 62 7.73 5.31 -8.24
CA ALA A 62 8.40 6.16 -9.23
C ALA A 62 8.67 5.43 -10.56
N ASP A 63 8.95 4.12 -10.55
CA ASP A 63 9.20 3.32 -11.77
C ASP A 63 7.94 3.18 -12.64
N ALA A 64 6.76 3.31 -12.00
CA ALA A 64 5.45 3.27 -12.65
C ALA A 64 5.06 4.63 -13.26
N LEU A 65 5.80 5.70 -13.04
CA LEU A 65 5.47 7.04 -13.53
C LEU A 65 6.18 7.35 -14.86
N THR A 66 5.52 8.16 -15.68
CA THR A 66 6.05 8.74 -16.93
C THR A 66 5.87 10.25 -16.89
N ALA A 67 6.42 10.98 -17.86
CA ALA A 67 6.27 12.43 -17.94
C ALA A 67 4.81 12.91 -18.06
N GLU A 68 3.88 12.01 -18.41
CA GLU A 68 2.46 12.33 -18.65
C GLU A 68 1.50 11.69 -17.63
N GLY A 69 1.98 10.89 -16.68
CA GLY A 69 1.13 10.19 -15.71
C GLY A 69 1.58 8.75 -15.44
N TRP A 70 0.64 7.83 -15.27
CA TRP A 70 0.97 6.43 -15.03
C TRP A 70 1.37 5.72 -16.34
N TRP A 71 2.33 4.81 -16.28
CA TRP A 71 2.74 4.02 -17.44
C TRP A 71 1.58 3.25 -18.09
N LEU A 72 0.58 2.87 -17.28
CA LEU A 72 -0.64 2.19 -17.75
C LEU A 72 -1.55 3.09 -18.59
N ASP A 73 -1.46 4.42 -18.49
CA ASP A 73 -2.34 5.32 -19.23
C ASP A 73 -2.17 5.16 -20.74
N ARG A 74 -0.96 4.82 -21.18
CA ARG A 74 -0.65 4.49 -22.58
C ARG A 74 -1.11 3.09 -23.02
N SER A 75 -1.43 2.21 -22.07
CA SER A 75 -1.90 0.86 -22.36
C SER A 75 -3.33 0.87 -22.89
N ARG A 76 -3.51 0.25 -24.07
CA ARG A 76 -4.82 -0.01 -24.71
C ARG A 76 -5.34 -1.43 -24.46
N SER A 77 -4.72 -2.16 -23.53
CA SER A 77 -5.11 -3.52 -23.21
C SER A 77 -6.53 -3.58 -22.66
N ARG A 78 -7.27 -4.63 -23.01
CA ARG A 78 -8.59 -4.95 -22.44
C ARG A 78 -8.52 -5.90 -21.23
N SER A 79 -7.33 -6.06 -20.67
CA SER A 79 -7.13 -6.90 -19.49
C SER A 79 -7.90 -6.34 -18.29
N PRO A 80 -8.74 -7.14 -17.62
CA PRO A 80 -9.43 -6.73 -16.40
C PRO A 80 -8.49 -6.25 -15.29
N ILE A 81 -7.29 -6.83 -15.20
CA ILE A 81 -6.26 -6.42 -14.24
C ILE A 81 -5.79 -4.99 -14.51
N ILE A 82 -5.56 -4.65 -15.78
CA ILE A 82 -5.12 -3.29 -16.16
C ILE A 82 -6.24 -2.29 -15.92
N SER A 83 -7.49 -2.64 -16.23
CA SER A 83 -8.65 -1.80 -15.92
C SER A 83 -8.78 -1.54 -14.42
N LEU A 84 -8.70 -2.59 -13.59
CA LEU A 84 -8.77 -2.47 -12.13
C LEU A 84 -7.67 -1.56 -11.58
N LEU A 85 -6.42 -1.74 -12.04
CA LEU A 85 -5.31 -0.89 -11.60
C LEU A 85 -5.52 0.58 -11.96
N LYS A 86 -6.00 0.88 -13.17
CA LYS A 86 -6.33 2.26 -13.56
C LYS A 86 -7.38 2.90 -12.64
N GLU A 87 -8.33 2.12 -12.14
CA GLU A 87 -9.35 2.59 -11.20
C GLU A 87 -8.81 2.75 -9.76
N CYS A 88 -7.80 1.98 -9.38
CA CYS A 88 -7.20 2.05 -8.03
C CYS A 88 -6.17 3.18 -7.88
N LEU A 89 -5.54 3.60 -8.98
CA LEU A 89 -4.42 4.52 -8.94
C LEU A 89 -4.87 5.98 -8.73
N PRO A 90 -4.22 6.73 -7.81
CA PRO A 90 -4.54 8.13 -7.58
C PRO A 90 -4.04 9.02 -8.73
N ASN A 91 -4.25 10.33 -8.64
CA ASN A 91 -3.71 11.27 -9.61
C ASN A 91 -2.17 11.26 -9.57
N ALA A 92 -1.53 10.92 -10.69
CA ALA A 92 -0.07 10.84 -10.80
C ALA A 92 0.64 12.19 -10.58
N HIS A 93 0.00 13.31 -10.92
CA HIS A 93 0.63 14.63 -10.89
C HIS A 93 1.08 15.03 -9.47
N GLU A 94 0.31 14.64 -8.45
CA GLU A 94 0.65 14.96 -7.05
C GLU A 94 1.98 14.32 -6.66
N ILE A 95 2.16 13.03 -6.98
CA ILE A 95 3.37 12.26 -6.69
C ILE A 95 4.55 12.77 -7.51
N MET A 96 4.35 13.02 -8.82
CA MET A 96 5.40 13.53 -9.72
C MET A 96 5.95 14.90 -9.30
N SER A 97 5.10 15.74 -8.70
CA SER A 97 5.48 17.07 -8.25
C SER A 97 6.03 17.12 -6.82
N SER A 98 6.04 15.98 -6.12
CA SER A 98 6.44 15.92 -4.73
C SER A 98 7.97 15.92 -4.58
N GLU A 99 8.47 16.84 -3.75
CA GLU A 99 9.87 16.89 -3.32
C GLU A 99 10.08 16.22 -1.95
N VAL A 100 9.03 15.61 -1.39
CA VAL A 100 9.05 14.98 -0.06
C VAL A 100 9.31 13.49 -0.19
N ASP A 101 10.04 12.90 0.75
CA ASP A 101 10.28 11.46 0.80
C ASP A 101 9.01 10.68 1.20
N ASP A 102 8.94 9.42 0.77
CA ASP A 102 7.87 8.51 1.20
C ASP A 102 7.95 8.26 2.71
N THR A 103 6.80 8.28 3.37
CA THR A 103 6.74 8.12 4.84
C THR A 103 5.86 6.94 5.21
N TYR A 104 6.35 6.10 6.13
CA TYR A 104 5.57 4.98 6.66
C TYR A 104 4.93 5.36 7.99
N VAL A 105 3.60 5.26 8.03
CA VAL A 105 2.78 5.64 9.17
C VAL A 105 2.02 4.43 9.71
N TRP A 106 1.60 4.53 10.97
CA TRP A 106 0.88 3.46 11.66
C TRP A 106 -0.58 3.85 11.93
N TYR A 107 -1.51 3.08 11.38
CA TYR A 107 -2.95 3.19 11.58
C TYR A 107 -3.51 1.88 12.14
N PRO A 108 -3.80 1.80 13.46
CA PRO A 108 -4.43 0.62 14.04
C PRO A 108 -5.81 0.33 13.44
N GLU A 109 -6.51 1.38 13.02
CA GLU A 109 -7.78 1.32 12.30
C GLU A 109 -7.66 2.14 11.00
N PRO A 110 -8.15 1.63 9.85
CA PRO A 110 -8.12 2.39 8.60
C PRO A 110 -8.77 3.77 8.73
N GLY A 111 -8.03 4.83 8.39
CA GLY A 111 -8.53 6.21 8.47
C GLY A 111 -8.71 6.76 9.90
N ARG A 112 -8.30 6.03 10.93
CA ARG A 112 -8.36 6.46 12.34
C ARG A 112 -7.02 6.26 13.03
N GLY A 113 -6.42 7.35 13.50
CA GLY A 113 -5.20 7.30 14.28
C GLY A 113 -4.40 8.60 14.23
N THR A 114 -3.24 8.58 14.88
CA THR A 114 -2.32 9.71 15.02
C THR A 114 -1.10 9.60 14.08
N CYS A 115 -1.18 8.74 13.06
CA CYS A 115 -0.07 8.37 12.16
C CYS A 115 1.18 7.83 12.89
N THR A 116 1.08 7.60 14.20
CA THR A 116 2.18 7.23 15.10
C THR A 116 1.86 5.94 15.82
N PHE A 117 2.89 5.14 16.07
CA PHE A 117 2.71 3.87 16.76
C PHE A 117 2.29 4.08 18.22
N SER A 118 1.22 3.41 18.62
CA SER A 118 0.74 3.33 20.01
C SER A 118 0.47 1.88 20.36
N ALA A 119 1.21 1.34 21.34
CA ALA A 119 1.00 -0.03 21.81
C ALA A 119 -0.41 -0.23 22.35
N ARG A 120 -0.97 0.78 23.05
CA ARG A 120 -2.32 0.76 23.61
C ARG A 120 -3.39 0.67 22.52
N ASP A 121 -3.28 1.51 21.49
CA ASP A 121 -4.30 1.57 20.44
C ASP A 121 -4.20 0.38 19.48
N THR A 122 -2.98 -0.07 19.19
CA THR A 122 -2.73 -1.32 18.48
C THR A 122 -3.34 -2.52 19.22
N TRP A 123 -3.15 -2.60 20.54
CA TRP A 123 -3.74 -3.67 21.35
C TRP A 123 -5.27 -3.65 21.30
N ARG A 124 -5.88 -2.46 21.40
CA ARG A 124 -7.33 -2.30 21.31
C ARG A 124 -7.89 -2.70 19.95
N ALA A 125 -7.20 -2.35 18.86
CA ALA A 125 -7.60 -2.73 17.52
C ALA A 125 -7.55 -4.26 17.30
N LEU A 126 -6.55 -4.94 17.89
CA LEU A 126 -6.42 -6.41 17.82
C LEU A 126 -7.39 -7.14 18.75
N HIS A 127 -7.87 -6.48 19.81
CA HIS A 127 -8.73 -7.05 20.84
C HIS A 127 -9.92 -6.12 21.13
N PRO A 128 -10.87 -6.00 20.18
CA PRO A 128 -12.04 -5.15 20.35
C PRO A 128 -12.90 -5.67 21.51
N TYR A 129 -13.46 -4.75 22.29
CA TYR A 129 -14.44 -5.11 23.32
C TYR A 129 -15.68 -5.74 22.64
N PRO A 130 -16.28 -6.78 23.24
CA PRO A 130 -17.54 -7.30 22.73
C PRO A 130 -18.58 -6.18 22.72
N VAL A 131 -19.27 -6.02 21.59
CA VAL A 131 -20.35 -5.04 21.47
C VAL A 131 -21.45 -5.46 22.44
N GLU A 132 -21.71 -4.64 23.46
CA GLU A 132 -22.88 -4.83 24.32
C GLU A 132 -24.13 -4.63 23.45
N VAL A 133 -24.84 -5.72 23.17
CA VAL A 133 -26.13 -5.68 22.49
C VAL A 133 -27.16 -5.19 23.52
N VAL A 134 -27.60 -3.93 23.36
CA VAL A 134 -28.71 -3.35 24.14
C VAL A 134 -30.04 -3.79 23.55
#